data_AF-S2IZ12-F1
#
_entry.id   AF-S2IZ12-F1
#
_cell.length_a   1.000
_cell.length_b   1.000
_cell.length_c   1.000
_cell.angle_alpha   90.00
_cell.angle_beta   90.00
_cell.angle_gamma   90.00
#
_symmetry.space_group_name_H-M   'P 1'
#
loop_
_entity.id
_entity.type
_entity.pdbx_description
1 polymer ?
#
loop_
_entity_poly.entity_id
_entity_poly.type
_entity_poly.pdbx_seq_one_letter_code
_entity_poly.pdbx_strand_id
1 'polypeptide(L)'
;MESISFAKFKSCLDTWAKQNEKGEQCLSRQVLGKPSSELQDVSDGLKQVLDTMFEEYATIVDQLGLAENLQNNDDANIPKEIVLLRNCVDMYDQEYMVKECIRGIVSGDGFATQQHLAGSIALWKSESYLDEQVQEEIKKL
;
A
#
# COMPACT_ATOMS: atom_id res chain seq x y z
N MET A 1 -25.58 -18.38 -4.53
CA MET A 1 -24.44 -17.45 -4.66
C MET A 1 -24.28 -16.79 -3.33
N GLU A 2 -23.22 -17.13 -2.60
CA GLU A 2 -22.83 -16.35 -1.42
C GLU A 2 -22.43 -14.96 -1.90
N SER A 3 -22.87 -13.92 -1.19
CA SER A 3 -22.44 -12.56 -1.47
C SER A 3 -20.96 -12.45 -1.14
N ILE A 4 -20.14 -12.05 -2.11
CA ILE A 4 -18.73 -11.76 -1.87
C ILE A 4 -18.65 -10.57 -0.92
N SER A 5 -17.81 -10.68 0.11
CA SER A 5 -17.57 -9.61 1.06
C SER A 5 -16.23 -8.95 0.76
N PHE A 6 -16.25 -7.63 0.60
CA PHE A 6 -15.04 -6.81 0.43
C PHE A 6 -14.55 -6.19 1.75
N ALA A 7 -15.17 -6.54 2.87
CA ALA A 7 -14.96 -5.86 4.15
C ALA A 7 -13.50 -5.89 4.62
N LYS A 8 -12.83 -7.05 4.47
CA LYS A 8 -11.43 -7.20 4.88
C LYS A 8 -10.49 -6.41 3.98
N PHE A 9 -10.69 -6.44 2.66
CA PHE A 9 -9.95 -5.60 1.72
C PHE A 9 -10.10 -4.11 2.05
N LYS A 10 -11.32 -3.63 2.31
CA LYS A 10 -11.56 -2.23 2.70
C LYS A 10 -10.83 -1.86 3.99
N SER A 11 -10.83 -2.76 4.99
CA SER A 11 -10.14 -2.51 6.26
C SER A 11 -8.63 -2.36 6.11
N CYS A 12 -8.05 -2.92 5.04
CA CYS A 12 -6.63 -2.75 4.71
C CYS A 12 -6.31 -1.30 4.34
N LEU A 13 -7.23 -0.58 3.66
CA LEU A 13 -7.04 0.84 3.34
C LEU A 13 -6.91 1.70 4.60
N ASP A 14 -7.80 1.47 5.58
CA ASP A 14 -7.76 2.20 6.85
C ASP A 14 -6.51 1.84 7.68
N THR A 15 -6.09 0.58 7.62
CA THR A 15 -4.91 0.09 8.34
C THR A 15 -3.64 0.67 7.72
N TRP A 16 -3.57 0.74 6.39
CA TRP A 16 -2.48 1.40 5.68
C TRP A 16 -2.35 2.86 6.11
N ALA A 17 -3.44 3.63 6.07
CA ALA A 17 -3.42 5.05 6.44
C ALA A 17 -2.87 5.27 7.87
N LYS A 18 -3.24 4.40 8.82
CA LYS A 18 -2.71 4.45 10.20
C LYS A 18 -1.22 4.13 10.27
N GLN A 19 -0.72 3.18 9.47
CA GLN A 19 0.71 2.90 9.41
C GLN A 19 1.47 4.05 8.72
N ASN A 20 0.88 4.64 7.68
CA ASN A 20 1.43 5.81 7.02
C ASN A 20 1.61 6.98 7.99
N GLU A 21 0.59 7.29 8.80
CA GLU A 21 0.67 8.33 9.83
C GLU A 21 1.78 8.05 10.86
N LYS A 22 1.92 6.80 11.32
CA LYS A 22 3.00 6.41 12.24
C LYS A 22 4.38 6.62 11.61
N GLY A 23 4.54 6.25 10.35
CA GLY A 23 5.80 6.47 9.63
C GLY A 23 6.18 7.93 9.50
N GLU A 24 5.20 8.81 9.24
CA GLU A 24 5.42 10.26 9.26
C GLU A 24 5.93 10.73 10.63
N GLN A 25 5.33 10.24 11.72
CA GLN A 25 5.73 10.59 13.08
C GLN A 25 7.16 10.12 13.40
N CYS A 26 7.53 8.90 12.98
CA CYS A 26 8.90 8.38 13.11
C CYS A 26 9.90 9.25 12.33
N LEU A 27 9.61 9.54 11.06
CA LEU A 27 10.47 10.39 10.22
C LEU A 27 10.65 11.80 10.80
N SER A 28 9.58 12.38 11.35
CA SER A 28 9.62 13.73 11.94
C SER A 28 10.52 13.82 13.18
N ARG A 29 10.83 12.69 13.82
CA ARG A 29 11.73 12.60 14.98
C ARG A 29 13.16 12.19 14.59
N GLN A 30 13.40 11.94 13.30
CA GLN A 30 14.67 11.44 12.81
C GLN A 30 15.79 12.46 13.05
N VAL A 31 16.92 11.97 13.55
CA VAL A 31 18.14 12.77 13.74
C VAL A 31 19.02 12.63 12.50
N LEU A 32 19.52 13.76 11.99
CA LEU A 32 20.38 13.78 10.81
C LEU A 32 21.68 12.99 11.02
N GLY A 33 22.13 12.29 9.97
CA GLY A 33 23.35 11.49 9.95
C GLY A 33 23.38 10.34 10.95
N LYS A 34 22.21 9.91 11.45
CA LYS A 34 22.09 8.76 12.34
C LYS A 34 21.13 7.74 11.73
N PRO A 35 21.49 6.45 11.74
CA PRO A 35 20.53 5.40 11.43
C PRO A 35 19.39 5.36 12.45
N SER A 36 18.25 4.82 12.02
CA SER A 36 17.14 4.46 12.90
C SER A 36 16.47 3.18 12.42
N SER A 37 16.00 2.38 13.36
CA SER A 37 15.16 1.21 13.12
C SER A 37 13.68 1.49 13.38
N GLU A 38 13.29 2.70 13.78
CA GLU A 38 11.89 3.01 14.12
C GLU A 38 10.92 2.81 12.95
N LEU A 39 11.40 2.98 11.71
CA LEU A 39 10.61 2.70 10.52
C LEU A 39 10.49 1.21 10.19
N GLN A 40 11.25 0.33 10.82
CA GLN A 40 11.22 -1.11 10.53
C GLN A 40 9.83 -1.68 10.83
N ASP A 41 9.30 -1.43 12.02
CA ASP A 41 7.98 -1.92 12.43
C ASP A 41 6.85 -1.34 11.57
N VAL A 42 7.00 -0.10 11.11
CA VAL A 42 6.05 0.55 10.20
C VAL A 42 6.08 -0.10 8.82
N SER A 43 7.29 -0.31 8.28
CA SER A 43 7.54 -1.00 7.00
C SER A 43 6.97 -2.42 7.01
N ASP A 44 7.23 -3.18 8.06
CA ASP A 44 6.71 -4.56 8.20
C ASP A 44 5.18 -4.55 8.31
N GLY A 45 4.60 -3.58 9.02
CA GLY A 45 3.16 -3.38 9.09
C GLY A 45 2.53 -3.04 7.74
N LEU A 46 3.16 -2.15 6.95
CA LEU A 46 2.70 -1.82 5.60
C LEU A 46 2.78 -3.03 4.67
N LYS A 47 3.86 -3.81 4.76
CA LYS A 47 4.02 -5.04 3.98
C LYS A 47 2.93 -6.05 4.29
N GLN A 48 2.65 -6.27 5.57
CA GLN A 48 1.60 -7.18 6.00
C GLN A 48 0.22 -6.75 5.48
N VAL A 49 -0.06 -5.44 5.48
CA VAL A 49 -1.30 -4.90 4.90
C VAL A 49 -1.37 -5.18 3.40
N LEU A 50 -0.29 -4.93 2.67
CA LEU A 50 -0.21 -5.18 1.23
C LEU A 50 -0.38 -6.67 0.90
N ASP A 51 0.30 -7.56 1.63
CA ASP A 51 0.17 -9.01 1.46
C ASP A 51 -1.27 -9.45 1.72
N THR A 52 -1.93 -8.88 2.73
CA THR A 52 -3.35 -9.13 3.00
C THR A 52 -4.24 -8.66 1.84
N MET A 53 -3.96 -7.50 1.23
CA MET A 53 -4.71 -7.03 0.06
C MET A 53 -4.57 -8.00 -1.12
N PHE A 54 -3.35 -8.50 -1.40
CA PHE A 54 -3.10 -9.50 -2.43
C PHE A 54 -3.84 -10.82 -2.16
N GLU A 55 -3.80 -11.32 -0.93
CA GLU A 55 -4.50 -12.54 -0.53
C GLU A 55 -6.01 -12.43 -0.68
N GLU A 56 -6.60 -11.31 -0.25
CA GLU A 56 -8.02 -11.06 -0.39
C GLU A 56 -8.43 -10.92 -1.86
N TYR A 57 -7.64 -10.21 -2.67
CA TYR A 57 -7.86 -10.11 -4.11
C TYR A 57 -7.85 -11.50 -4.77
N ALA A 58 -6.82 -12.32 -4.50
CA ALA A 58 -6.72 -13.67 -5.03
C ALA A 58 -7.90 -14.56 -4.60
N THR A 59 -8.32 -14.45 -3.34
CA THR A 59 -9.46 -15.20 -2.80
C THR A 59 -10.76 -14.82 -3.51
N ILE A 60 -11.00 -13.52 -3.72
CA ILE A 60 -12.19 -13.03 -4.43
C ILE A 60 -12.21 -13.52 -5.89
N VAL A 61 -11.05 -13.47 -6.56
CA VAL A 61 -10.88 -13.95 -7.94
C VAL A 61 -11.19 -15.45 -8.05
N ASP A 62 -10.71 -16.25 -7.10
CA ASP A 62 -10.94 -17.69 -7.05
C ASP A 62 -12.43 -18.02 -6.80
N GLN A 63 -13.07 -17.32 -5.85
CA GLN A 63 -14.51 -17.47 -5.57
C GLN A 63 -15.40 -17.16 -6.77
N LEU A 64 -14.97 -16.24 -7.64
CA LEU A 64 -15.67 -15.90 -8.88
C LEU A 64 -15.34 -16.83 -10.06
N GLY A 65 -14.41 -17.76 -9.88
CA GLY A 65 -13.94 -18.63 -10.96
C GLY A 65 -13.23 -17.88 -12.08
N LEU A 66 -12.58 -16.75 -11.76
CA LEU A 66 -11.94 -15.85 -12.75
C LEU A 66 -10.43 -16.08 -12.90
N ALA A 67 -9.84 -17.00 -12.14
CA ALA A 67 -8.40 -17.25 -12.12
C ALA A 67 -7.82 -17.57 -13.51
N GLU A 68 -8.50 -18.39 -14.31
CA GLU A 68 -8.07 -18.74 -15.68
C GLU A 68 -8.26 -17.58 -16.68
N ASN A 69 -9.28 -16.74 -16.50
CA ASN A 69 -9.56 -15.60 -17.38
C ASN A 69 -8.51 -14.50 -17.22
N LEU A 70 -8.05 -14.27 -15.98
CA LEU A 70 -6.99 -13.29 -15.67
C LEU A 70 -5.63 -13.71 -16.23
N GLN A 71 -5.33 -15.00 -16.32
CA GLN A 71 -4.08 -15.48 -16.94
C GLN A 71 -4.02 -15.25 -18.46
N ASN A 72 -5.18 -15.21 -19.11
CA ASN A 72 -5.29 -15.07 -20.56
C ASN A 72 -5.43 -13.62 -21.05
N ASN A 73 -5.38 -12.62 -20.16
CA ASN A 73 -5.57 -11.19 -20.46
C ASN A 73 -6.86 -10.85 -21.24
N ASP A 74 -7.90 -11.67 -21.11
CA ASP A 74 -9.20 -11.39 -21.72
C ASP A 74 -10.04 -10.53 -20.76
N ASP A 75 -9.70 -9.25 -20.70
CA ASP A 75 -10.33 -8.26 -19.79
C ASP A 75 -11.82 -8.02 -20.12
N ALA A 76 -12.34 -8.51 -21.25
CA ALA A 76 -13.72 -8.27 -21.71
C ALA A 76 -14.81 -8.87 -20.80
N ASN A 77 -14.48 -9.91 -20.02
CA ASN A 77 -15.42 -10.61 -19.14
C ASN A 77 -15.14 -10.43 -17.65
N ILE A 78 -14.21 -9.55 -17.28
CA ILE A 78 -13.81 -9.34 -15.88
C ILE A 78 -14.74 -8.29 -15.25
N PRO A 79 -15.38 -8.57 -14.09
CA PRO A 79 -16.19 -7.60 -13.38
C PRO A 79 -15.37 -6.35 -13.02
N LYS A 80 -16.00 -5.17 -13.08
CA LYS A 80 -15.33 -3.89 -12.84
C LYS A 80 -14.71 -3.82 -11.46
N GLU A 81 -15.36 -4.46 -10.48
CA GLU A 81 -14.91 -4.55 -9.10
C GLU A 81 -13.54 -5.27 -9.01
N ILE A 82 -13.32 -6.29 -9.83
CA ILE A 82 -12.06 -7.04 -9.85
C ILE A 82 -10.94 -6.23 -10.50
N VAL A 83 -11.26 -5.51 -11.58
CA VAL A 83 -10.31 -4.57 -12.19
C VAL A 83 -9.93 -3.46 -11.19
N LEU A 84 -10.92 -2.95 -10.44
CA LEU A 84 -10.71 -1.92 -9.44
C LEU A 84 -9.81 -2.42 -8.29
N LEU A 85 -10.04 -3.64 -7.80
CA LEU A 85 -9.20 -4.27 -6.77
C LEU A 85 -7.77 -4.48 -7.27
N ARG A 86 -7.59 -4.99 -8.50
CA ARG A 86 -6.27 -5.16 -9.14
C ARG A 86 -5.51 -3.84 -9.17
N ASN A 87 -6.14 -2.80 -9.72
CA ASN A 87 -5.54 -1.47 -9.79
C ASN A 87 -5.20 -0.92 -8.41
N CYS A 88 -6.08 -1.15 -7.42
CA CYS A 88 -5.83 -0.75 -6.04
C CYS A 88 -4.57 -1.40 -5.49
N VAL A 89 -4.47 -2.73 -5.59
CA VAL A 89 -3.29 -3.47 -5.12
C VAL A 89 -2.01 -3.00 -5.81
N ASP A 90 -2.03 -2.80 -7.13
CA ASP A 90 -0.87 -2.34 -7.90
C ASP A 90 -0.38 -0.96 -7.46
N MET A 91 -1.29 -0.03 -7.18
CA MET A 91 -0.95 1.30 -6.65
C MET A 91 -0.32 1.23 -5.25
N TYR A 92 -0.85 0.38 -4.37
CA TYR A 92 -0.31 0.19 -3.02
C TYR A 92 1.06 -0.50 -3.04
N ASP A 93 1.31 -1.42 -3.97
CA ASP A 93 2.63 -2.00 -4.18
C ASP A 93 3.66 -0.95 -4.65
N GLN A 94 3.27 -0.10 -5.61
CA GLN A 94 4.11 1.02 -6.06
C GLN A 94 4.43 2.00 -4.94
N GLU A 95 3.42 2.37 -4.14
CA GLU A 95 3.62 3.23 -2.98
C GLU A 95 4.53 2.56 -1.93
N TYR A 96 4.36 1.26 -1.68
CA TYR A 96 5.21 0.51 -0.77
C TYR A 96 6.68 0.56 -1.18
N MET A 97 6.99 0.44 -2.47
CA MET A 97 8.37 0.55 -2.97
C MET A 97 9.02 1.89 -2.59
N VAL A 98 8.28 3.01 -2.64
CA VAL A 98 8.80 4.32 -2.22
C VAL A 98 9.08 4.33 -0.72
N LYS A 99 8.14 3.82 0.08
CA LYS A 99 8.26 3.76 1.54
C LYS A 99 9.45 2.87 1.96
N GLU A 100 9.68 1.76 1.26
CA GLU A 100 10.87 0.91 1.46
C GLU A 100 12.17 1.61 1.13
N CYS A 101 12.23 2.38 0.03
CA CYS A 101 13.40 3.19 -0.29
C CYS A 101 13.74 4.16 0.84
N ILE A 102 12.73 4.84 1.40
CA ILE A 102 12.90 5.78 2.52
C ILE A 102 13.39 5.04 3.77
N ARG A 103 12.81 3.88 4.10
CA ARG A 103 13.27 3.04 5.22
C ARG A 103 14.72 2.57 5.03
N GLY A 104 15.12 2.23 3.80
CA GLY A 104 16.49 1.88 3.46
C GLY A 104 17.49 3.01 3.74
N ILE A 105 17.14 4.24 3.38
CA ILE A 105 17.96 5.43 3.68
C ILE A 105 18.11 5.62 5.20
N VAL A 106 17.00 5.55 5.92
CA VAL A 106 16.97 5.76 7.38
C VAL A 106 17.76 4.69 8.14
N SER A 107 17.74 3.44 7.68
CA SER A 107 18.41 2.32 8.36
C SER A 107 19.91 2.22 8.07
N GLY A 108 20.40 2.83 6.98
CA GLY A 108 21.81 2.89 6.62
C GLY A 108 22.57 4.00 7.36
N ASP A 109 22.80 5.13 6.68
CA ASP A 109 23.53 6.28 7.25
C ASP A 109 22.59 7.34 7.85
N GLY A 110 21.27 7.18 7.64
CA GLY A 110 20.28 8.22 7.93
C GLY A 110 20.35 9.38 6.92
N PHE A 111 19.55 10.42 7.16
CA PHE A 111 19.51 11.58 6.27
C PHE A 111 20.69 12.52 6.51
N ALA A 112 21.51 12.75 5.48
CA ALA A 112 22.66 13.65 5.56
C ALA A 112 22.28 15.13 5.76
N THR A 113 21.11 15.57 5.24
CA THR A 113 20.70 16.98 5.28
C THR A 113 19.22 17.12 5.65
N GLN A 114 18.86 18.28 6.20
CA GLN A 114 17.46 18.59 6.51
C GLN A 114 16.58 18.62 5.26
N GLN A 115 17.12 19.05 4.12
CA GLN A 115 16.40 19.04 2.84
C GLN A 115 16.07 17.63 2.38
N HIS A 116 17.02 16.69 2.53
CA HIS A 116 16.79 15.29 2.20
C HIS A 116 15.69 14.70 3.10
N LEU A 117 15.78 14.90 4.42
CA LEU A 117 14.76 14.45 5.37
C LEU A 117 13.37 15.05 5.05
N ALA A 118 13.29 16.35 4.83
CA ALA A 118 12.02 17.02 4.50
C ALA A 118 11.42 16.50 3.18
N GLY A 119 12.26 16.25 2.17
CA GLY A 119 11.84 15.65 0.91
C GLY A 119 11.29 14.23 1.10
N SER A 120 11.95 13.40 1.90
CA SER A 120 11.48 12.04 2.21
C SER A 120 10.19 12.05 3.03
N ILE A 121 10.02 12.97 3.98
CA ILE A 121 8.74 13.17 4.68
C ILE A 121 7.64 13.56 3.69
N ALA A 122 7.92 14.52 2.78
CA ALA A 122 6.94 14.95 1.79
C ALA A 122 6.50 13.80 0.88
N LEU A 123 7.46 13.00 0.39
CA LEU A 123 7.20 11.81 -0.43
C LEU A 123 6.41 10.74 0.34
N TRP A 124 6.75 10.52 1.61
CA TRP A 124 6.03 9.56 2.46
C TRP A 124 4.55 9.95 2.61
N LYS A 125 4.27 11.26 2.75
CA LYS A 125 2.93 11.80 2.97
C LYS A 125 2.10 11.95 1.71
N SER A 126 2.74 12.22 0.57
CA SER A 126 2.03 12.56 -0.66
C SER A 126 1.30 11.38 -1.26
N GLU A 127 1.67 10.15 -0.87
CA GLU A 127 1.07 8.90 -1.35
C GLU A 127 0.83 8.93 -2.86
N SER A 128 1.87 9.32 -3.61
CA SER A 128 1.74 9.84 -4.98
C SER A 128 1.25 8.81 -5.99
N TYR A 129 1.29 7.54 -5.63
CA TYR A 129 0.79 6.44 -6.45
C TYR A 129 -0.65 6.04 -6.10
N LEU A 130 -1.21 6.58 -5.01
CA LEU A 130 -2.56 6.25 -4.57
C LEU A 130 -3.57 7.21 -5.20
N ASP A 131 -4.48 6.66 -6.02
CA ASP A 131 -5.60 7.41 -6.57
C ASP A 131 -6.78 7.45 -5.58
N GLU A 132 -7.11 8.66 -5.10
CA GLU A 132 -8.23 8.89 -4.17
C GLU A 132 -9.58 8.41 -4.73
N GLN A 133 -9.81 8.56 -6.03
CA GLN A 133 -11.07 8.12 -6.65
C GLN A 133 -11.20 6.60 -6.59
N VAL A 134 -10.12 5.87 -6.90
CA VAL A 134 -10.12 4.40 -6.82
C VAL A 134 -10.37 3.94 -5.39
N GLN A 135 -9.74 4.57 -4.39
CA GLN A 135 -9.98 4.25 -2.98
C GLN A 135 -11.43 4.47 -2.57
N GLU A 136 -12.04 5.58 -3.00
CA GLU A 136 -13.45 5.89 -2.72
C GLU A 136 -14.42 4.96 -3.44
N GLU A 137 -14.09 4.49 -4.64
CA GLU A 137 -14.87 3.47 -5.33
C GLU A 137 -14.78 2.12 -4.61
N ILE A 138 -13.58 1.70 -4.14
CA ILE A 138 -13.41 0.48 -3.34
C ILE A 138 -14.23 0.54 -2.05
N LYS A 139 -14.23 1.68 -1.34
CA LYS A 139 -15.00 1.85 -0.10
C LYS A 139 -16.51 1.66 -0.30
N LYS A 140 -17.04 1.87 -1.51
CA LYS A 140 -18.46 1.75 -1.84
C LYS A 140 -18.92 0.31 -2.17
N LEU A 141 -18.00 -0.62 -2.42
CA LEU A 141 -18.29 -2.02 -2.82
C LEU A 141 -18.96 -2.86 -1.73
#